data_AF-A0ABD0NXY5-F1
#
_entry.id   AF-A0ABD0NXY5-F1
#
_cell.length_a   1.000
_cell.length_b   1.000
_cell.length_c   1.000
_cell.angle_alpha   90.00
_cell.angle_beta   90.00
_cell.angle_gamma   90.00
#
_symmetry.space_group_name_H-M   'P 1'
#
loop_
_entity.id
_entity.type
_entity.pdbx_description
1 polymer ?
#
loop_
_entity_poly.entity_id
_entity_poly.type
_entity_poly.pdbx_seq_one_letter_code
_entity_poly.pdbx_strand_id
1 'polypeptide(L)' 'VGWWENGVLRLRYPPWSRYGPFLKPLDDSQHLRVVTLEERPFVIVEPADPGTGSCIRDSVPCRLPLNN' A
#
# COMPACT_ATOMS: atom_id res chain seq x y z
N VAL A 1 -10.32 -2.24 -10.61
CA VAL A 1 -8.95 -1.68 -10.65
C VAL A 1 -8.83 -0.34 -9.91
N GLY A 2 -9.81 0.57 -9.93
CA GLY A 2 -9.83 1.80 -9.13
C GLY A 2 -10.56 2.93 -9.87
N TRP A 3 -10.68 4.11 -9.27
CA TRP A 3 -11.16 5.33 -9.91
C TRP A 3 -10.27 6.53 -9.55
N TRP A 4 -10.12 7.46 -10.49
CA TRP A 4 -9.36 8.69 -10.32
C TRP A 4 -10.31 9.87 -10.27
N GLU A 5 -10.22 10.68 -9.22
CA GLU A 5 -11.09 11.84 -9.02
C GLU A 5 -10.34 12.90 -8.21
N ASN A 6 -10.44 14.17 -8.62
CA ASN A 6 -9.86 15.33 -7.91
C ASN A 6 -8.37 15.19 -7.55
N GLY A 7 -7.57 14.59 -8.44
CA GLY A 7 -6.13 14.40 -8.19
C GLY A 7 -5.79 13.19 -7.31
N VAL A 8 -6.78 12.38 -6.93
CA VAL A 8 -6.62 11.24 -6.02
C VAL A 8 -7.00 9.93 -6.72
N LEU A 9 -6.08 8.96 -6.68
CA LEU A 9 -6.35 7.59 -7.12
C LEU A 9 -6.93 6.76 -5.97
N ARG A 10 -8.18 6.33 -6.10
CA ARG A 10 -8.81 5.39 -5.16
C ARG A 10 -8.83 4.00 -5.77
N LEU A 11 -8.09 3.09 -5.16
CA LEU A 11 -8.03 1.70 -5.63
C LEU A 11 -9.11 0.86 -4.92
N ARG A 12 -9.79 0.00 -5.68
CA ARG A 12 -10.74 -0.99 -5.13
C ARG A 12 -10.04 -2.08 -4.31
N TYR A 13 -8.79 -2.36 -4.67
CA TYR A 13 -7.93 -3.32 -4.00
C TYR A 13 -6.73 -2.56 -3.41
N PRO A 14 -6.06 -3.06 -2.36
CA PRO A 14 -4.81 -2.49 -1.90
C PRO A 14 -3.82 -2.31 -3.06
N PRO A 15 -2.89 -1.33 -2.98
CA PRO A 15 -1.82 -1.20 -3.95
C PRO A 15 -0.88 -2.42 -3.83
N TRP A 16 -1.28 -3.53 -4.43
CA TRP A 16 -0.41 -4.66 -4.65
C TRP A 16 0.57 -4.26 -5.75
N SER A 17 1.85 -4.51 -5.52
CA SER A 17 2.83 -4.51 -6.61
C SER A 17 2.27 -5.41 -7.70
N ARG A 18 2.00 -4.83 -8.89
CA ARG A 18 1.54 -5.61 -10.03
C ARG A 18 2.67 -6.53 -10.48
N TYR A 19 2.75 -7.71 -9.89
CA TYR A 19 3.58 -8.79 -10.42
C TYR A 19 2.80 -9.47 -11.54
N GLY A 20 2.84 -8.88 -12.74
CA GLY A 20 2.24 -9.49 -13.92
C GLY A 20 1.93 -8.53 -15.06
N PRO A 21 1.55 -9.07 -16.24
CA PRO A 21 1.11 -8.28 -17.38
C PRO A 21 -0.06 -7.37 -17.01
N PHE A 22 -0.05 -6.15 -17.55
CA PHE A 22 -1.18 -5.25 -17.47
C PHE A 22 -2.47 -5.98 -17.91
N LEU A 23 -3.58 -5.80 -17.17
CA LEU A 23 -4.92 -6.34 -17.47
C LEU A 23 -5.19 -7.82 -17.14
N LYS A 24 -4.24 -8.58 -16.57
CA LYS A 24 -4.58 -9.93 -16.06
C LYS A 24 -5.47 -9.83 -14.81
N PRO A 25 -6.55 -10.63 -14.68
CA PRO A 25 -7.31 -10.70 -13.44
C PRO A 25 -6.36 -11.09 -12.30
N LEU A 26 -6.42 -10.33 -11.21
CA LEU A 26 -5.71 -10.65 -9.99
C LEU A 26 -6.30 -11.95 -9.45
N ASP A 27 -5.47 -12.98 -9.30
CA ASP A 27 -5.84 -14.14 -8.51
C ASP A 27 -5.66 -13.76 -7.04
N ASP A 28 -6.78 -13.55 -6.34
CA ASP A 28 -6.80 -13.14 -4.94
C ASP A 28 -6.12 -14.19 -4.03
N SER A 29 -5.94 -15.44 -4.50
CA SER A 29 -5.28 -16.51 -3.76
C SER A 29 -3.76 -16.34 -3.61
N GLN A 30 -3.14 -15.38 -4.31
CA GLN A 30 -1.67 -15.26 -4.36
C GLN A 30 -1.08 -14.19 -3.44
N HIS A 31 -1.89 -13.38 -2.75
CA HIS A 31 -1.41 -12.28 -1.92
C HIS A 31 -1.56 -12.58 -0.43
N LEU A 32 -0.43 -12.66 0.27
CA LEU A 32 -0.40 -12.81 1.72
C LEU A 32 -0.59 -11.46 2.40
N ARG A 33 -1.42 -11.41 3.44
CA ARG A 33 -1.52 -10.25 4.33
C ARG A 33 -0.50 -10.42 5.46
N VAL A 34 0.45 -9.49 5.55
CA VAL A 34 1.49 -9.48 6.57
C VAL A 34 1.16 -8.43 7.63
N VAL A 35 1.47 -8.72 8.89
CA VAL A 35 1.37 -7.79 10.02
C VAL A 35 2.71 -7.76 10.72
N THR A 36 3.16 -6.57 11.10
CA THR A 36 4.41 -6.33 11.82
C THR A 36 4.20 -5.30 12.93
N LEU A 37 5.12 -5.24 13.88
CA LEU A 37 5.21 -4.18 14.89
C LEU A 37 6.32 -3.20 14.50
N GLU A 38 6.19 -1.93 14.86
CA GLU A 38 7.29 -0.97 14.71
C GLU A 38 8.41 -1.30 15.70
N GLU A 39 9.59 -1.63 15.19
CA GLU A 39 10.74 -2.08 15.97
C GLU A 39 12.03 -1.67 15.28
N ARG A 40 12.69 -0.61 15.75
CA ARG A 40 13.99 -0.18 15.20
C ARG A 40 15.10 -1.14 15.66
N PRO A 41 16.00 -1.60 14.77
CA PRO A 41 16.24 -1.13 13.40
C PRO A 41 15.52 -1.91 12.29
N PHE A 42 14.68 -2.88 12.62
CA PHE A 42 14.14 -3.87 11.68
C PHE A 42 12.90 -3.39 10.92
N VAL A 43 11.96 -2.74 11.62
CA VAL A 43 10.70 -2.24 11.08
C VAL A 43 10.57 -0.78 11.46
N ILE A 44 10.73 0.09 10.45
CA ILE A 44 10.68 1.54 10.61
C ILE A 44 9.40 2.03 9.93
N VAL A 45 8.54 2.70 10.70
CA VAL A 45 7.29 3.29 10.20
C VAL A 45 7.47 4.80 10.15
N GLU A 46 7.23 5.38 8.98
CA GLU A 46 7.29 6.82 8.75
C GLU A 46 6.00 7.30 8.08
N PRO A 47 5.56 8.54 8.35
CA PRO A 47 4.41 9.11 7.67
C PRO A 47 4.66 9.24 6.17
N ALA A 48 3.60 9.09 5.36
CA ALA A 48 3.65 9.34 3.93
C ALA A 48 4.01 10.79 3.63
N ASP A 49 4.59 11.05 2.46
CA ASP A 49 4.93 12.41 2.04
C ASP A 49 3.65 13.25 1.93
N PRO A 50 3.56 14.41 2.61
CA PRO A 50 2.35 15.23 2.62
C PRO A 50 2.06 15.91 1.27
N GLY A 51 3.07 16.06 0.40
CA GLY A 51 2.92 16.64 -0.93
C GLY A 51 2.29 15.68 -1.94
N THR A 52 2.67 14.40 -1.90
CA THR A 52 2.14 13.37 -2.81
C THR A 52 1.03 12.52 -2.19
N GLY A 53 0.94 12.47 -0.87
CA GLY A 53 0.06 11.53 -0.16
C GLY A 53 0.45 10.07 -0.35
N SER A 54 1.72 9.80 -0.71
CA SER A 54 2.23 8.45 -1.01
C SER A 54 3.52 8.14 -0.27
N CYS A 55 3.88 6.86 -0.20
CA CYS A 55 5.21 6.44 0.23
C CYS A 55 6.28 6.97 -0.74
N ILE A 56 7.49 7.20 -0.22
CA ILE A 56 8.66 7.66 -0.97
C ILE A 56 9.75 6.60 -0.96
N ARG A 57 10.59 6.56 -2.00
CA ARG A 57 11.75 5.65 -2.11
C ARG A 57 11.35 4.17 -1.98
N ASP A 58 12.01 3.44 -1.08
CA ASP A 58 11.85 1.98 -0.88
C ASP A 58 10.79 1.66 0.19
N SER A 59 10.05 2.66 0.67
CA SER A 59 9.00 2.47 1.67
C SER A 59 7.79 1.77 1.06
N VAL A 60 7.28 0.77 1.79
CA VAL A 60 6.06 0.04 1.42
C VAL A 60 4.84 0.61 2.16
N PRO A 61 3.68 0.75 1.49
CA PRO A 61 2.47 1.26 2.14
C PRO A 61 1.94 0.28 3.17
N CYS A 62 1.70 0.76 4.39
CA CYS A 62 1.10 0.01 5.48
C CYS A 62 -0.13 0.75 6.05
N ARG A 63 -0.94 0.05 6.84
CA ARG A 63 -2.08 0.62 7.57
C ARG A 63 -1.84 0.43 9.05
N LEU A 64 -1.89 1.50 9.83
CA LEU A 64 -1.87 1.42 11.28
C LEU A 64 -3.31 1.27 11.79
N PRO A 65 -3.65 0.18 12.50
CA PRO A 65 -4.91 0.11 13.23
C PRO A 65 -4.83 1.12 14.38
N LEU A 66 -5.71 2.12 14.36
CA LEU A 66 -5.94 2.97 15.52
C LEU A 66 -6.86 2.19 16.46
N ASN A 67 -6.38 1.83 17.65
CA ASN A 67 -7.26 1.37 18.72
C ASN A 67 -8.10 2.58 19.15
N ASN A 68 -9.40 2.50 18.91
CA ASN A 68 -10.38 3.48 19.37
C ASN A 68 -10.88 3.09 20.76
#